data_AF-A0A3N5FW39-F1
#
_entry.id   AF-A0A3N5FW39-F1
#
_cell.length_a   1.000
_cell.length_b   1.000
_cell.length_c   1.000
_cell.angle_alpha   90.00
_cell.angle_beta   90.00
_cell.angle_gamma   90.00
#
_symmetry.space_group_name_H-M   'P 1'
#
loop_
_entity.id
_entity.type
_entity.pdbx_description
1 polymer ?
#
loop_
_entity_poly.entity_id
_entity_poly.type
_entity_poly.pdbx_seq_one_letter_code
_entity_poly.pdbx_strand_id
1 'polypeptide(L)'
;MDAEKERNALAREESDALAEGDALAEGVALAAAEKVLLGQTGSMPIDFVTIEPATWPDASMGWPEPGQSYAQVLTEGYRIMARSAGKLFECHVAGDRARCQVIKGG
;
A
#
# COMPACT_ATOMS: atom_id res chain seq x y z
N MET A 1 -37.70 -10.80 -20.55
CA MET A 1 -36.88 -11.78 -19.81
C MET A 1 -35.44 -11.27 -19.85
N ASP A 2 -35.23 -10.00 -19.48
CA ASP A 2 -34.04 -9.25 -19.94
C ASP A 2 -33.43 -8.36 -18.84
N ALA A 3 -34.23 -7.85 -17.90
CA ALA A 3 -33.73 -7.00 -16.82
C ALA A 3 -32.74 -7.69 -15.86
N GLU A 4 -32.81 -9.00 -15.67
CA GLU A 4 -31.87 -9.72 -14.78
C GLU A 4 -30.51 -9.97 -15.43
N LYS A 5 -30.53 -10.21 -16.75
CA LYS A 5 -29.30 -10.40 -17.54
C LYS A 5 -28.51 -9.10 -17.63
N GLU A 6 -29.20 -7.97 -17.79
CA GLU A 6 -28.60 -6.64 -17.81
C GLU A 6 -28.03 -6.26 -16.43
N ARG A 7 -28.75 -6.52 -15.33
CA ARG A 7 -28.22 -6.30 -13.97
C ARG A 7 -26.96 -7.12 -13.67
N ASN A 8 -26.91 -8.37 -14.10
CA ASN A 8 -25.74 -9.22 -13.88
C ASN A 8 -24.52 -8.79 -14.72
N ALA A 9 -24.74 -8.24 -15.92
CA ALA A 9 -23.67 -7.69 -16.75
C ALA A 9 -23.06 -6.43 -16.11
N LEU A 10 -23.91 -5.48 -15.69
CA LEU A 10 -23.47 -4.23 -15.04
C LEU A 10 -22.68 -4.50 -13.75
N ALA A 11 -23.15 -5.41 -12.90
CA ALA A 11 -22.45 -5.76 -11.65
C ALA A 11 -21.06 -6.36 -11.90
N ARG A 12 -20.89 -7.11 -13.00
CA ARG A 12 -19.60 -7.69 -13.38
C ARG A 12 -18.64 -6.63 -13.91
N GLU A 13 -19.11 -5.70 -14.74
CA GLU A 13 -18.31 -4.58 -15.25
C GLU A 13 -17.81 -3.68 -14.11
N GLU A 14 -18.66 -3.36 -13.13
CA GLU A 14 -18.24 -2.63 -11.91
C GLU A 14 -17.22 -3.42 -11.09
N SER A 15 -17.41 -4.73 -10.92
CA SER A 15 -16.48 -5.57 -10.15
C SER A 15 -15.10 -5.67 -10.82
N ASP A 16 -15.08 -5.81 -12.15
CA ASP A 16 -13.85 -5.88 -12.93
C ASP A 16 -13.13 -4.52 -12.87
N ALA A 17 -13.86 -3.40 -12.98
CA ALA A 17 -13.28 -2.05 -12.86
C ALA A 17 -12.71 -1.77 -11.45
N LEU A 18 -13.38 -2.24 -10.39
CA LEU A 18 -12.87 -2.14 -9.01
C LEU A 18 -11.58 -2.96 -8.84
N ALA A 19 -11.54 -4.18 -9.38
CA ALA A 19 -10.34 -5.01 -9.34
C ALA A 19 -9.16 -4.41 -10.14
N GLU A 20 -9.43 -3.79 -11.29
CA GLU A 20 -8.42 -3.03 -12.05
C GLU A 20 -7.91 -1.82 -11.26
N GLY A 21 -8.80 -1.10 -10.58
CA GLY A 21 -8.45 0.01 -9.69
C GLY A 21 -7.56 -0.43 -8.54
N ASP A 22 -7.90 -1.53 -7.87
CA ASP A 22 -7.13 -2.10 -6.76
C ASP A 22 -5.74 -2.57 -7.23
N ALA A 23 -5.66 -3.24 -8.39
CA ALA A 23 -4.39 -3.67 -8.96
C ALA A 23 -3.49 -2.48 -9.33
N LEU A 24 -4.05 -1.39 -9.86
CA LEU A 24 -3.31 -0.16 -10.12
C LEU A 24 -2.82 0.48 -8.82
N ALA A 25 -3.67 0.55 -7.79
CA ALA A 25 -3.32 1.11 -6.49
C ALA A 25 -2.22 0.29 -5.80
N GLU A 26 -2.28 -1.03 -5.88
CA GLU A 26 -1.25 -1.95 -5.38
C GLU A 26 0.10 -1.70 -6.09
N GLY A 27 0.08 -1.59 -7.42
CA GLY A 27 1.28 -1.27 -8.21
C GLY A 27 1.90 0.08 -7.84
N VAL A 28 1.09 1.12 -7.64
CA VAL A 28 1.55 2.43 -7.15
C VAL A 28 2.16 2.30 -5.76
N ALA A 29 1.54 1.50 -4.89
CA ALA A 29 2.03 1.31 -3.53
C ALA A 29 3.37 0.59 -3.47
N LEU A 30 3.56 -0.45 -4.29
CA LEU A 30 4.85 -1.14 -4.44
C LEU A 30 5.93 -0.19 -4.96
N ALA A 31 5.63 0.61 -5.98
CA ALA A 31 6.58 1.59 -6.51
C ALA A 31 6.98 2.66 -5.47
N ALA A 32 6.03 3.12 -4.66
CA ALA A 32 6.30 4.05 -3.57
C ALA A 32 7.21 3.43 -2.50
N ALA A 33 6.94 2.18 -2.10
CA ALA A 33 7.76 1.44 -1.14
C ALA A 33 9.17 1.17 -1.70
N GLU A 34 9.27 0.74 -2.96
CA GLU A 34 10.55 0.50 -3.65
C GLU A 34 11.43 1.75 -3.62
N LYS A 35 10.88 2.90 -3.99
CA LYS A 35 11.60 4.19 -3.97
C LYS A 35 12.20 4.50 -2.60
N VAL A 36 11.44 4.28 -1.52
CA VAL A 36 11.92 4.50 -0.14
C VAL A 36 13.00 3.50 0.23
N LEU A 37 12.78 2.21 -0.06
CA LEU A 37 13.72 1.14 0.26
C LEU A 37 15.05 1.31 -0.47
N LEU A 38 15.05 1.63 -1.76
CA LEU A 38 16.26 1.93 -2.53
C LEU A 38 17.05 3.11 -1.93
N GLY A 39 16.36 4.11 -1.37
CA GLY A 39 17.01 5.21 -0.64
C GLY A 39 17.66 4.76 0.67
N GLN A 40 17.14 3.73 1.33
CA GLN A 40 17.62 3.21 2.62
C GLN A 40 18.69 2.12 2.49
N THR A 41 18.59 1.27 1.46
CA THR A 41 19.45 0.09 1.26
C THR A 41 20.42 0.24 0.09
N GLY A 42 20.29 1.31 -0.70
CA GLY A 42 20.99 1.44 -1.98
C GLY A 42 20.32 0.60 -3.06
N SER A 43 21.03 0.32 -4.16
CA SER A 43 20.54 -0.54 -5.26
C SER A 43 20.53 -2.04 -4.91
N MET A 44 20.34 -2.39 -3.63
CA MET A 44 20.22 -3.77 -3.21
C MET A 44 18.90 -4.36 -3.68
N PRO A 45 18.85 -5.66 -4.03
CA PRO A 45 17.60 -6.32 -4.38
C PRO A 45 16.54 -6.16 -3.27
N ILE A 46 15.29 -6.00 -3.69
CA ILE A 46 14.12 -5.90 -2.82
C ILE A 46 13.21 -7.07 -3.14
N ASP A 47 12.94 -7.90 -2.13
CA ASP A 47 11.96 -8.97 -2.20
C ASP A 47 10.70 -8.55 -1.43
N PHE A 48 9.62 -8.23 -2.14
CA PHE A 48 8.32 -8.01 -1.51
C PHE A 48 7.75 -9.34 -1.01
N VAL A 49 7.43 -9.38 0.28
CA VAL A 49 6.99 -10.58 1.01
C VAL A 49 5.46 -10.63 1.09
N THR A 50 4.84 -9.53 1.49
CA THR A 50 3.38 -9.37 1.52
C THR A 50 3.01 -7.94 1.16
N ILE A 51 1.81 -7.79 0.61
CA ILE A 51 1.12 -6.52 0.41
C ILE A 51 -0.33 -6.73 0.80
N GLU A 52 -0.81 -5.91 1.72
CA GLU A 52 -2.15 -6.03 2.28
C GLU A 52 -2.81 -4.65 2.32
N PRO A 53 -4.06 -4.50 1.86
CA PRO A 53 -4.81 -3.27 2.06
C PRO A 53 -4.88 -2.91 3.54
N ALA A 54 -4.72 -1.63 3.85
CA ALA A 54 -4.73 -1.10 5.20
C ALA A 54 -5.46 0.24 5.24
N THR A 55 -6.02 0.58 6.41
CA THR A 55 -6.59 1.90 6.67
C THR A 55 -5.90 2.50 7.88
N TRP A 56 -5.29 3.68 7.67
CA TRP A 56 -4.58 4.40 8.70
C TRP A 56 -5.52 5.34 9.44
N PRO A 57 -5.39 5.48 10.77
CA PRO A 57 -6.26 6.36 11.56
C PRO A 57 -6.04 7.86 11.27
N ASP A 58 -4.87 8.21 10.72
CA ASP A 58 -4.51 9.58 10.39
C ASP A 58 -3.48 9.63 9.24
N ALA A 59 -3.19 10.86 8.79
CA ALA A 59 -2.21 11.12 7.73
C ALA A 59 -0.75 10.81 8.13
N SER A 60 -0.48 10.43 9.39
CA SER A 60 0.85 10.00 9.82
C SER A 60 1.18 8.59 9.32
N MET A 61 0.15 7.80 8.97
CA MET A 61 0.26 6.38 8.61
C MET A 61 0.91 5.57 9.74
N GLY A 62 0.58 5.90 11.00
CA GLY A 62 1.06 5.17 12.19
C GLY A 62 2.46 5.53 12.67
N TRP A 63 3.20 6.38 11.95
CA TRP A 63 4.53 6.84 12.34
C TRP A 63 4.65 8.37 12.32
N PRO A 64 4.09 9.04 13.35
CA PRO A 64 4.16 10.49 13.45
C PRO A 64 5.60 10.95 13.73
N GLU A 65 6.05 11.92 12.93
CA GLU A 65 7.31 12.63 13.19
C GLU A 65 7.14 13.68 14.30
N PRO A 66 8.15 13.86 15.18
CA PRO A 66 8.10 14.87 16.24
C PRO A 66 7.89 16.29 15.69
N GLY A 67 7.01 17.06 16.34
CA GLY A 67 6.76 18.47 15.99
C GLY A 67 5.82 18.67 14.79
N GLN A 68 5.31 17.60 14.17
CA GLN A 68 4.31 17.67 13.11
C GLN A 68 2.89 17.50 13.66
N SER A 69 1.93 18.12 12.98
CA SER A 69 0.50 17.91 13.20
C SER A 69 -0.09 17.13 12.02
N TYR A 70 -0.86 16.08 12.31
CA TYR A 70 -1.45 15.20 11.29
C TYR A 70 -2.97 15.29 11.30
N ALA A 71 -3.55 15.40 10.11
CA ALA A 71 -5.00 15.35 9.95
C ALA A 71 -5.54 13.97 10.40
N GLN A 72 -6.55 14.00 11.26
CA GLN A 72 -7.24 12.83 11.79
C GLN A 72 -8.28 12.33 10.78
N VAL A 73 -7.79 11.81 9.65
CA VAL A 73 -8.60 11.30 8.55
C VAL A 73 -8.22 9.85 8.28
N LEU A 74 -9.26 9.00 8.19
CA LEU A 74 -9.09 7.61 7.74
C LEU A 74 -8.49 7.63 6.34
N THR A 75 -7.28 7.09 6.23
CA THR A 75 -6.50 7.12 5.00
C THR A 75 -6.32 5.70 4.49
N GLU A 76 -6.87 5.40 3.32
CA GLU A 76 -6.68 4.12 2.65
C GLU A 76 -5.25 3.97 2.12
N GLY A 77 -4.78 2.73 2.05
CA GLY A 77 -3.39 2.45 1.74
C GLY A 77 -3.04 0.98 1.82
N TYR A 78 -1.74 0.71 1.96
CA TYR A 78 -1.21 -0.66 2.01
C TYR A 78 -0.15 -0.81 3.09
N ARG A 79 -0.17 -1.95 3.77
CA ARG A 79 0.90 -2.45 4.61
C ARG A 79 1.72 -3.46 3.82
N ILE A 80 3.01 -3.19 3.65
CA ILE A 80 3.91 -3.99 2.80
C ILE A 80 5.05 -4.53 3.67
N MET A 81 5.32 -5.83 3.59
CA MET A 81 6.53 -6.42 4.14
C MET A 81 7.54 -6.65 3.02
N ALA A 82 8.79 -6.23 3.20
CA ALA A 82 9.84 -6.35 2.19
C ALA A 82 11.18 -6.76 2.80
N ARG A 83 11.96 -7.58 2.11
CA ARG A 83 13.34 -7.91 2.49
C ARG A 83 14.32 -7.20 1.57
N SER A 84 15.33 -6.55 2.16
CA SER A 84 16.45 -5.98 1.40
C SER A 84 17.67 -5.83 2.30
N ALA A 85 18.87 -5.98 1.74
CA ALA A 85 20.14 -5.89 2.47
C ALA A 85 20.18 -6.73 3.78
N GLY A 86 19.55 -7.92 3.76
CA GLY A 86 19.49 -8.82 4.92
C GLY A 86 18.57 -8.36 6.06
N LYS A 87 17.73 -7.33 5.84
CA LYS A 87 16.78 -6.79 6.81
C LYS A 87 15.35 -6.99 6.33
N LEU A 88 14.42 -7.11 7.28
CA LEU A 88 12.98 -7.12 7.03
C LEU A 88 12.44 -5.72 7.34
N PHE A 89 11.72 -5.15 6.39
CA PHE A 89 11.08 -3.85 6.46
C PHE A 89 9.58 -4.02 6.48
N GLU A 90 8.93 -3.20 7.29
CA GLU A 90 7.52 -2.92 7.20
C GLU A 90 7.37 -1.53 6.59
N CYS A 91 6.51 -1.41 5.58
CA CYS A 91 6.19 -0.17 4.93
C CYS A 91 4.70 0.14 5.06
N HIS A 92 4.39 1.39 5.38
CA HIS A 92 3.04 1.92 5.39
C HIS A 92 2.91 2.92 4.24
N VAL A 93 1.90 2.71 3.40
CA VAL A 93 1.71 3.45 2.15
C VAL A 93 0.33 4.08 2.12
N ALA A 94 0.22 5.29 1.56
CA ALA A 94 -1.04 5.95 1.23
C ALA A 94 -0.88 6.69 -0.11
N GLY A 95 -1.49 6.17 -1.17
CA GLY A 95 -1.27 6.63 -2.54
C GLY A 95 0.20 6.44 -2.95
N ASP A 96 0.86 7.53 -3.36
CA ASP A 96 2.26 7.56 -3.78
C ASP A 96 3.26 7.83 -2.64
N ARG A 97 2.76 7.96 -1.39
CA ARG A 97 3.60 8.20 -0.20
C ARG A 97 3.81 6.90 0.54
N ALA A 98 5.07 6.58 0.81
CA ALA A 98 5.46 5.45 1.65
C ALA A 98 6.39 5.90 2.78
N ARG A 99 6.30 5.19 3.91
CA ARG A 99 7.35 5.14 4.94
C ARG A 99 7.74 3.68 5.13
N CYS A 100 9.01 3.41 5.41
CA CYS A 100 9.51 2.06 5.67
C CYS A 100 10.42 2.05 6.89
N GLN A 101 10.22 1.10 7.79
CA GLN A 101 11.04 0.89 8.97
C GLN A 101 11.51 -0.57 9.06
N VAL A 102 12.74 -0.77 9.52
CA VAL A 102 13.25 -2.12 9.81
C VAL A 102 12.50 -2.68 11.02
N ILE A 103 11.88 -3.84 10.86
CA ILE A 103 11.34 -4.57 12.00
C ILE A 103 12.43 -5.49 12.56
N LYS A 104 12.64 -5.44 13.88
CA LYS A 104 13.55 -6.38 14.53
C LYS A 104 12.92 -7.76 14.43
N GLY A 105 13.59 -8.69 13.75
CA GLY A 105 13.32 -10.11 13.92
C GLY A 105 13.47 -10.42 15.41
N GLY A 106 12.42 -11.00 16.00
CA GLY A 106 12.42 -11.44 17.40
C GLY A 106 13.45 -12.53 17.67
#